data_AF-A0A4R2B2K2-F1
#
_entry.id   AF-A0A4R2B2K2-F1
#
_cell.length_a   1.000
_cell.length_b   1.000
_cell.length_c   1.000
_cell.angle_alpha   90.00
_cell.angle_beta   90.00
_cell.angle_gamma   90.00
#
_symmetry.space_group_name_H-M   'P 1'
#
loop_
_entity.id
_entity.type
_entity.pdbx_description
1 polymer ?
#
loop_
_entity_poly.entity_id
_entity_poly.type
_entity_poly.pdbx_seq_one_letter_code
_entity_poly.pdbx_strand_id
1 'polypeptide(L)' 'MKLLTIGLTFLLSSSIIYGSTLISASFYSQVLAGTDGLGWDNRYGVYGTAFRETGTFPVILSILLGLIGVMLVVKSIRKK' A
#
# COMPACT_ATOMS: atom_id res chain seq x y z
N MET A 1 15.55 18.63 12.61
CA MET A 1 15.93 17.24 12.92
C MET A 1 14.70 16.39 13.23
N LYS A 2 13.94 16.65 14.30
CA LYS A 2 12.76 15.83 14.67
C LYS A 2 11.72 15.62 13.55
N LEU A 3 11.34 16.68 12.83
CA LEU A 3 10.36 16.59 11.73
C LEU A 3 10.87 15.78 10.53
N LEU A 4 12.17 15.83 10.26
CA LEU A 4 12.80 15.05 9.18
C LEU A 4 12.72 13.56 9.49
N THR A 5 13.13 13.16 10.70
CA THR A 5 13.09 11.76 11.13
C THR A 5 11.66 11.21 11.11
N ILE A 6 10.69 11.98 11.65
CA ILE A 6 9.27 11.59 11.60
C ILE A 6 8.80 11.44 10.15
N GLY A 7 9.08 12.42 9.28
CA GLY A 7 8.69 12.35 7.87
C GLY A 7 9.27 11.12 7.16
N LEU A 8 10.55 10.82 7.38
CA LEU A 8 11.20 9.64 6.82
C LEU A 8 10.61 8.33 7.35
N THR A 9 10.27 8.25 8.64
CA THR A 9 9.58 7.08 9.20
C THR A 9 8.21 6.88 8.56
N PHE A 10 7.44 7.95 8.34
CA PHE A 10 6.15 7.87 7.64
C PHE A 10 6.29 7.37 6.20
N LEU A 11 7.31 7.83 5.46
CA LEU A 11 7.62 7.36 4.11
C LEU A 11 8.04 5.89 4.07
N LEU A 12 8.87 5.46 5.03
CA LEU A 12 9.27 4.07 5.16
C LEU A 12 8.07 3.17 5.45
N SER A 13 7.25 3.54 6.43
CA SER A 13 6.03 2.81 6.77
C SER A 13 5.05 2.73 5.60
N SER A 14 4.86 3.83 4.87
CA SER A 14 4.05 3.87 3.65
C SER A 14 4.55 2.85 2.61
N SER A 15 5.86 2.85 2.34
CA SER A 15 6.48 1.95 1.38
C SER A 15 6.33 0.47 1.77
N ILE A 16 6.52 0.17 3.06
CA ILE A 16 6.35 -1.19 3.61
C ILE A 16 4.90 -1.65 3.47
N ILE A 17 3.92 -0.81 3.83
CA ILE A 17 2.49 -1.15 3.75
C ILE A 17 2.08 -1.36 2.29
N TYR A 18 2.51 -0.50 1.38
CA TYR A 18 2.21 -0.66 -0.04
C TYR A 18 2.82 -1.95 -0.60
N GLY A 19 4.09 -2.21 -0.31
CA GLY A 19 4.78 -3.44 -0.74
C GLY A 19 4.13 -4.70 -0.19
N SER A 20 3.81 -4.73 1.11
CA SER A 20 3.15 -5.89 1.72
C SER A 20 1.77 -6.15 1.13
N THR A 21 1.07 -5.09 0.72
CA THR A 21 -0.24 -5.19 0.06
C THR A 21 -0.14 -5.86 -1.31
N LEU A 22 0.85 -5.47 -2.12
CA LEU A 22 1.10 -6.12 -3.42
C LEU A 22 1.47 -7.60 -3.26
N ILE A 23 2.27 -7.92 -2.25
CA ILE A 23 2.61 -9.31 -1.91
C ILE A 23 1.34 -10.07 -1.53
N SER A 24 0.52 -9.52 -0.64
CA SER A 24 -0.74 -10.12 -0.20
C SER A 24 -1.70 -10.39 -1.37
N ALA A 25 -1.89 -9.40 -2.25
CA ALA A 25 -2.71 -9.55 -3.46
C ALA A 25 -2.17 -10.64 -4.39
N SER A 26 -0.85 -10.78 -4.50
CA SER A 26 -0.22 -11.83 -5.29
C SER A 26 -0.54 -13.22 -4.75
N PHE A 27 -0.44 -13.43 -3.44
CA PHE A 27 -0.80 -14.70 -2.81
C PHE A 27 -2.31 -14.98 -2.90
N TYR A 28 -3.14 -13.98 -2.61
CA TYR A 28 -4.59 -14.15 -2.65
C TYR A 28 -5.11 -14.41 -4.08
N SER A 29 -4.42 -13.90 -5.11
CA SER A 29 -4.73 -14.22 -6.51
C SER A 29 -4.59 -15.72 -6.83
N GLN A 30 -3.65 -16.42 -6.19
CA GLN A 30 -3.49 -17.87 -6.37
C GLN A 30 -4.65 -18.63 -5.73
N VAL A 31 -5.16 -18.15 -4.60
CA VAL A 31 -6.33 -18.73 -3.92
C VAL A 31 -7.59 -18.55 -4.77
N LEU A 32 -7.76 -17.37 -5.40
CA LEU A 32 -8.90 -17.08 -6.27
C LEU A 32 -8.89 -17.89 -7.58
N ALA A 33 -7.71 -18.17 -8.15
CA ALA A 33 -7.56 -18.91 -9.40
C ALA A 33 -7.37 -20.43 -9.22
N GLY A 34 -7.32 -20.93 -7.99
CA GLY A 34 -7.19 -22.35 -7.71
C GLY A 34 -8.37 -23.18 -8.23
N THR A 35 -8.17 -24.49 -8.35
CA THR A 35 -9.20 -25.45 -8.82
C THR A 35 -10.47 -25.45 -7.96
N ASP A 36 -10.34 -25.11 -6.67
CA ASP A 36 -11.45 -24.89 -5.71
C ASP A 36 -11.59 -23.40 -5.33
N GLY A 37 -11.11 -22.49 -6.18
CA GLY A 37 -11.04 -21.06 -5.89
C GLY A 37 -12.41 -20.42 -5.75
N LEU A 38 -12.49 -19.35 -4.96
CA LEU A 38 -13.72 -18.58 -4.70
C LEU A 38 -14.29 -17.86 -5.96
N GLY A 39 -13.60 -17.97 -7.10
CA GLY A 39 -13.91 -17.25 -8.33
C GLY A 39 -13.45 -15.79 -8.28
N TRP A 40 -13.26 -15.19 -9.45
CA TRP A 40 -12.81 -13.80 -9.58
C TRP A 40 -13.75 -13.01 -10.51
N ASP A 41 -13.77 -11.69 -10.36
CA ASP A 41 -14.61 -10.83 -11.19
C ASP A 41 -13.92 -10.55 -12.52
N ASN A 42 -14.57 -10.95 -13.63
CA ASN A 42 -14.07 -10.80 -15.00
C ASN A 42 -13.67 -9.36 -15.36
N ARG A 43 -14.27 -8.35 -14.72
CA ARG A 43 -13.95 -6.93 -14.98
C ARG A 43 -12.57 -6.53 -14.46
N TYR A 44 -12.12 -7.16 -13.37
CA TYR A 44 -10.89 -6.79 -12.67
C TYR A 44 -9.76 -7.81 -12.86
N GLY A 45 -10.04 -8.98 -13.43
CA GLY A 45 -9.05 -10.05 -13.52
C GLY A 45 -8.81 -10.72 -12.16
N VAL A 46 -8.02 -11.80 -12.17
CA VAL A 46 -7.66 -12.52 -10.94
C VAL A 46 -6.93 -11.59 -9.96
N TYR A 47 -5.86 -10.94 -10.43
CA TYR A 47 -5.04 -10.06 -9.57
C TYR A 47 -5.80 -8.81 -9.15
N GLY A 48 -6.57 -8.18 -10.03
CA GLY A 48 -7.32 -6.97 -9.66
C GLY A 48 -8.44 -7.26 -8.67
N THR A 49 -9.11 -8.40 -8.78
CA THR A 49 -10.05 -8.88 -7.75
C THR A 49 -9.31 -9.08 -6.43
N ALA A 50 -8.15 -9.76 -6.47
CA ALA A 50 -7.35 -10.01 -5.28
C ALA A 50 -6.86 -8.73 -4.59
N PHE A 51 -6.42 -7.75 -5.37
CA PHE A 51 -5.94 -6.47 -4.90
C PHE A 51 -7.08 -5.60 -4.36
N ARG A 52 -8.29 -5.72 -4.90
CA ARG A 52 -9.47 -5.03 -4.36
C ARG A 52 -9.85 -5.57 -2.98
N GLU A 53 -9.88 -6.89 -2.83
CA GLU A 53 -10.26 -7.54 -1.56
C GLU A 53 -9.20 -7.34 -0.46
N THR A 54 -7.91 -7.47 -0.81
CA THR A 54 -6.83 -7.40 0.19
C THR A 54 -6.21 -6.02 0.33
N GLY A 55 -6.33 -5.16 -0.68
CA GLY A 55 -5.52 -3.96 -0.82
C GLY A 55 -6.24 -2.62 -0.68
N THR A 56 -7.57 -2.57 -0.72
CA THR A 56 -8.30 -1.28 -0.65
C THR A 56 -7.91 -0.45 0.57
N PHE A 57 -8.00 -1.01 1.78
CA PHE A 57 -7.68 -0.29 3.01
C PHE A 57 -6.17 -0.02 3.18
N PRO A 58 -5.27 -1.02 3.04
CA PRO A 58 -3.83 -0.80 3.15
C PRO A 58 -3.27 0.23 2.17
N VAL A 59 -3.75 0.24 0.92
CA VAL A 59 -3.29 1.20 -0.12
C VAL A 59 -3.68 2.61 0.28
N ILE A 60 -4.93 2.85 0.69
CA ILE A 60 -5.38 4.17 1.16
C ILE A 60 -4.49 4.65 2.32
N LEU A 61 -4.22 3.78 3.29
CA LEU A 61 -3.36 4.11 4.42
C LEU A 61 -1.92 4.43 3.96
N SER A 62 -1.37 3.65 3.04
CA SER A 62 -0.03 3.89 2.49
C SER A 62 0.05 5.24 1.78
N ILE A 63 -0.96 5.63 1.03
CA ILE A 63 -1.01 6.91 0.31
C ILE A 63 -1.07 8.07 1.31
N LEU A 64 -1.93 7.98 2.32
CA LEU A 64 -2.04 9.02 3.35
C LEU A 64 -0.72 9.20 4.11
N LEU A 65 -0.10 8.10 4.55
CA LEU A 65 1.19 8.13 5.22
C LEU A 65 2.29 8.70 4.32
N GLY A 66 2.26 8.35 3.03
CA GLY A 66 3.19 8.86 2.03
C GLY A 66 3.07 10.39 1.88
N LEU A 67 1.86 10.89 1.67
CA LEU A 67 1.59 12.34 1.53
C LEU A 67 1.99 13.12 2.78
N ILE A 68 1.64 12.61 3.97
CA ILE A 68 2.03 13.22 5.26
C ILE A 68 3.55 13.20 5.41
N GLY A 69 4.20 12.07 5.10
CA GLY A 69 5.65 11.92 5.15
C GLY A 69 6.37 12.91 4.25
N VAL A 70 5.96 13.03 2.98
CA VAL A 70 6.51 14.01 2.03
C VAL A 70 6.31 15.43 2.56
N MET A 71 5.11 15.78 3.03
CA MET A 71 4.81 17.12 3.56
C MET A 71 5.75 17.49 4.73
N LEU A 72 5.97 16.56 5.67
CA LEU A 72 6.85 16.77 6.81
C LEU A 72 8.32 16.92 6.41
N VAL A 73 8.79 16.11 5.45
CA VAL A 73 10.15 16.22 4.90
C VAL A 73 10.34 17.57 4.22
N VAL A 74 9.44 17.96 3.31
CA VAL A 74 9.49 19.25 2.60
C VAL A 74 9.48 20.42 3.58
N LYS A 75 8.59 20.38 4.59
CA LYS A 75 8.54 21.41 5.64
C LYS A 75 9.83 21.46 6.47
N SER A 76 10.42 20.31 6.77
CA SER A 76 11.68 20.26 7.51
C SER A 76 12.88 20.77 6.71
N ILE A 77 12.87 20.64 5.39
CA ILE A 77 13.93 21.15 4.52
C ILE A 77 13.76 22.65 4.30
N ARG A 78 12.55 23.14 4.03
CA ARG A 78 12.28 24.57 3.79
C ARG A 78 12.46 25.48 5.01
N LYS A 79 12.32 24.92 6.22
CA LYS A 79 12.46 25.65 7.48
C LYS A 79 13.90 25.67 8.01
N LYS A 80 14.81 24.99 7.31
CA LYS A 80 16.23 24.90 7.63
C LYS A 80 16.99 25.77 6.63
#